data_AF-A0A2N5KDV3-F1
#
_entry.id   AF-A0A2N5KDV3-F1
#
_cell.length_a   1.000
_cell.length_b   1.000
_cell.length_c   1.000
_cell.angle_alpha   90.00
_cell.angle_beta   90.00
_cell.angle_gamma   90.00
#
_symmetry.space_group_name_H-M   'P 1'
#
loop_
_entity.id
_entity.type
_entity.pdbx_description
1 polymer ?
#
loop_
_entity_poly.entity_id
_entity_poly.type
_entity_poly.pdbx_seq_one_letter_code
_entity_poly.pdbx_strand_id
1 'polypeptide(L)'
;MFKIKTKEILLAALLLALLPIMQVHALEVSTGDDHLINKPKLDKDEDNVPKVIEEPDGHVESSKSPNAEDKANRRQNDNQEPKQNEAEKEIIKEKKEVIREQIDTKQSAITEDLNNKTNRLCQERSERINGLLRRSTTQGGKNLKKLQRIEGELRKFVREKQLASQELTVLNSEMKEKERAAVAALEVAQETPFDCATQDASNVGARERTAMFLQQTTLREYRDVIKRYVWAVKQTV
;
A
#
# COMPACT_ATOMS: atom_id res chain seq x y z
N MET A 1 2.02 53.30 38.35
CA MET A 1 1.64 52.07 39.06
C MET A 1 0.66 51.27 38.20
N PHE A 2 1.14 50.30 37.41
CA PHE A 2 0.26 49.43 36.62
C PHE A 2 -0.17 48.24 37.49
N LYS A 3 -1.44 48.23 37.91
CA LYS A 3 -2.07 47.05 38.52
C LYS A 3 -2.32 46.03 37.40
N ILE A 4 -1.33 45.17 37.12
CA ILE A 4 -1.51 44.01 36.24
C ILE A 4 -2.56 43.12 36.91
N LYS A 5 -3.75 43.02 36.31
CA LYS A 5 -4.86 42.24 36.84
C LYS A 5 -4.46 40.77 36.79
N THR A 6 -4.42 40.12 37.95
CA THR A 6 -4.12 38.68 38.15
C THR A 6 -4.90 37.73 37.24
N LYS A 7 -6.05 38.16 36.70
CA LYS A 7 -6.83 37.40 35.71
C LYS A 7 -6.13 37.23 34.35
N GLU A 8 -5.25 38.16 33.97
CA GLU A 8 -4.54 38.13 32.69
C GLU A 8 -3.33 37.18 32.73
N ILE A 9 -2.66 37.10 33.88
CA ILE A 9 -1.62 36.11 34.15
C ILE A 9 -2.23 34.70 34.16
N LEU A 10 -3.46 34.55 34.67
CA LEU A 10 -4.21 33.30 34.66
C LEU A 10 -4.58 32.85 33.24
N LEU A 11 -4.93 33.77 32.32
CA LEU A 11 -5.24 33.43 30.94
C LEU A 11 -3.98 33.01 30.16
N ALA A 12 -2.87 33.70 30.36
CA ALA A 12 -1.57 33.33 29.79
C ALA A 12 -1.06 31.99 30.34
N ALA A 13 -1.25 31.74 31.65
CA ALA A 13 -0.93 30.46 32.28
C ALA A 13 -1.86 29.32 31.80
N LEU A 14 -3.14 29.60 31.52
CA LEU A 14 -4.08 28.62 30.97
C LEU A 14 -3.74 28.25 29.51
N LEU A 15 -3.32 29.23 28.69
CA LEU A 15 -2.81 28.99 27.34
C LEU A 15 -1.51 28.16 27.35
N LEU A 16 -0.65 28.34 28.37
CA LEU A 16 0.54 27.51 28.61
C LEU A 16 0.19 26.11 29.18
N ALA A 17 -0.88 25.98 29.97
CA ALA A 17 -1.33 24.71 30.53
C ALA A 17 -2.06 23.82 29.50
N LEU A 18 -2.49 24.37 28.37
CA LEU A 18 -3.02 23.61 27.23
C LEU A 18 -1.91 23.05 26.31
N LEU A 19 -0.64 23.32 26.60
CA LEU A 19 0.51 22.90 25.80
C LEU A 19 1.22 21.56 26.18
N PRO A 20 0.97 20.86 27.30
CA PRO A 20 1.56 19.55 27.50
C PRO A 20 0.63 18.42 27.04
N ILE A 21 1.25 17.32 26.61
CA ILE A 21 0.67 16.06 26.10
C ILE A 21 0.21 16.08 24.64
N MET A 22 1.11 16.47 23.74
CA MET A 22 1.27 15.71 22.49
C MET A 22 2.69 15.16 22.51
N GLN A 23 2.94 14.23 23.44
CA GLN A 23 4.02 13.26 23.24
C GLN A 23 3.77 12.68 21.86
N VAL A 24 4.69 13.02 20.97
CA VAL A 24 4.89 12.37 19.69
C VAL A 24 5.03 10.90 20.04
N HIS A 25 3.93 10.15 19.97
CA HIS A 25 4.04 8.76 19.61
C HIS A 25 4.58 8.86 18.20
N ALA A 26 5.90 8.84 18.12
CA ALA A 26 6.58 8.48 16.90
C ALA A 26 5.95 7.14 16.55
N LEU A 27 5.01 7.16 15.63
CA LEU A 27 4.82 6.04 14.74
C LEU A 27 6.17 5.94 14.05
N GLU A 28 7.07 5.16 14.66
CA GLU A 28 8.09 4.44 13.94
C GLU A 28 7.32 3.67 12.87
N VAL A 29 7.17 4.32 11.72
CA VAL A 29 7.06 3.61 10.46
C VAL A 29 8.41 2.94 10.34
N SER A 30 8.49 1.74 10.91
CA SER A 30 9.54 0.79 10.62
C SER A 30 9.55 0.61 9.12
N THR A 31 10.45 1.34 8.46
CA THR A 31 10.98 0.94 7.15
C THR A 31 11.90 -0.25 7.44
N GLY A 32 11.29 -1.39 7.73
CA GLY A 32 11.95 -2.63 8.11
C GLY A 32 11.36 -3.78 7.30
N ASP A 33 12.07 -4.09 6.23
CA ASP A 33 12.20 -5.39 5.57
C ASP A 33 10.94 -6.15 5.15
N ASP A 34 10.76 -6.17 3.83
CA ASP A 34 10.05 -7.17 3.04
C ASP A 34 10.64 -8.59 3.27
N HIS A 35 10.49 -9.17 4.47
CA HIS A 35 10.72 -10.60 4.70
C HIS A 35 9.92 -11.14 5.89
N LEU A 36 8.59 -11.06 5.82
CA LEU A 36 7.73 -12.00 6.54
C LEU A 36 6.62 -12.51 5.62
N ILE A 37 7.02 -13.50 4.81
CA ILE A 37 6.12 -14.53 4.31
C ILE A 37 5.46 -15.17 5.54
N ASN A 38 4.24 -14.74 5.87
CA ASN A 38 3.35 -15.56 6.67
C ASN A 38 3.05 -16.80 5.81
N LYS A 39 3.83 -17.87 6.02
CA LYS A 39 3.48 -19.19 5.51
C LYS A 39 2.09 -19.51 6.05
N PRO A 40 1.08 -19.79 5.21
CA PRO A 40 -0.12 -20.42 5.70
C PRO A 40 0.29 -21.74 6.35
N LYS A 41 -0.23 -22.00 7.56
CA LYS A 41 -0.22 -23.34 8.13
C LYS A 41 -0.97 -24.22 7.13
N LEU A 42 -0.20 -25.05 6.43
CA LEU A 42 -0.73 -26.16 5.66
C LEU A 42 -1.23 -27.17 6.69
N ASP A 43 -2.55 -27.33 6.76
CA ASP A 43 -3.11 -28.53 7.37
C ASP A 43 -2.58 -29.73 6.58
N LYS A 44 -2.05 -30.71 7.34
CA LYS A 44 -1.62 -31.99 6.81
C LYS A 44 -2.86 -32.82 6.52
N ASP A 45 -3.36 -32.73 5.29
CA ASP A 45 -4.13 -33.82 4.72
C ASP A 45 -3.20 -34.58 3.76
N GLU A 46 -2.77 -35.74 4.23
CA GLU A 46 -2.17 -36.79 3.43
C GLU A 46 -3.20 -37.29 2.37
N ASP A 47 -2.68 -37.86 1.29
CA ASP A 47 -3.38 -38.63 0.25
C ASP A 47 -3.95 -37.88 -0.98
N ASN A 48 -3.06 -37.54 -1.93
CA ASN A 48 -3.02 -38.13 -3.28
C ASN A 48 -2.14 -37.30 -4.22
N VAL A 49 -0.94 -37.79 -4.52
CA VAL A 49 -0.11 -37.30 -5.64
C VAL A 49 -0.16 -38.34 -6.76
N PRO A 50 -0.66 -37.99 -7.96
CA PRO A 50 -0.47 -38.84 -9.14
C PRO A 50 0.98 -38.73 -9.63
N LYS A 51 1.56 -39.91 -9.81
CA LYS A 51 2.88 -40.20 -10.39
C LYS A 51 3.12 -39.42 -11.69
N VAL A 52 4.13 -38.54 -11.66
CA VAL A 52 4.73 -37.92 -12.85
C VAL A 52 5.39 -39.03 -13.68
N ILE A 53 5.00 -39.13 -14.95
CA ILE A 53 5.68 -39.97 -15.93
C ILE A 53 6.87 -39.14 -16.44
N GLU A 54 8.07 -39.58 -16.09
CA GLU A 54 9.32 -39.07 -16.65
C GLU A 54 9.38 -39.35 -18.16
N GLU A 55 9.75 -38.32 -18.93
CA GLU A 55 10.28 -38.47 -20.28
C GLU A 55 11.62 -39.21 -20.22
N PRO A 56 11.91 -40.20 -21.07
CA PRO A 56 13.25 -40.76 -21.12
C PRO A 56 14.17 -39.87 -21.98
N ASP A 57 15.17 -39.34 -21.29
CA ASP A 57 16.37 -38.70 -21.83
C ASP A 57 17.07 -39.52 -22.91
N GLY A 58 17.56 -38.80 -23.91
CA GLY A 58 18.48 -39.32 -24.90
C GLY A 58 19.85 -39.63 -24.29
N HIS A 59 20.33 -40.85 -24.55
CA HIS A 59 21.75 -41.15 -24.48
C HIS A 59 22.24 -41.68 -25.84
N VAL A 60 23.04 -40.82 -26.47
CA VAL A 60 23.95 -41.14 -27.56
C VAL A 60 25.18 -41.78 -26.93
N GLU A 61 25.47 -43.04 -27.27
CA GLU A 61 26.84 -43.54 -27.24
C GLU A 61 27.15 -44.43 -28.45
N SER A 62 28.38 -44.26 -28.89
CA SER A 62 28.95 -44.60 -30.18
C SER A 62 29.62 -45.97 -30.16
N SER A 63 29.46 -46.69 -31.26
CA SER A 63 30.45 -47.60 -31.90
C SER A 63 30.97 -48.84 -31.16
N LYS A 64 30.52 -50.02 -31.64
CA LYS A 64 31.45 -51.11 -32.04
C LYS A 64 30.83 -51.97 -33.16
N SER A 65 31.58 -52.14 -34.24
CA SER A 65 31.25 -52.91 -35.45
C SER A 65 31.64 -54.41 -35.29
N PRO A 66 31.46 -55.28 -36.30
CA PRO A 66 30.34 -56.21 -36.45
C PRO A 66 30.77 -57.68 -36.29
N ASN A 67 29.86 -58.57 -35.89
CA ASN A 67 30.00 -60.00 -36.19
C ASN A 67 28.96 -60.41 -37.23
N ALA A 68 29.49 -60.77 -38.39
CA ALA A 68 28.79 -61.47 -39.44
C ALA A 68 28.56 -62.91 -38.97
N GLU A 69 27.30 -63.33 -38.93
CA GLU A 69 26.79 -64.69 -39.14
C GLU A 69 25.41 -64.79 -38.48
N ASP A 70 24.38 -64.40 -39.23
CA ASP A 70 23.10 -65.12 -39.26
C ASP A 70 22.24 -64.51 -40.38
N LYS A 71 22.67 -64.80 -41.61
CA LYS A 71 21.82 -64.74 -42.80
C LYS A 71 21.08 -66.06 -42.92
N ALA A 72 19.94 -66.19 -42.26
CA ALA A 72 18.85 -67.02 -42.74
C ALA A 72 17.57 -66.61 -42.01
N ASN A 73 16.49 -66.44 -42.77
CA ASN A 73 15.12 -66.31 -42.28
C ASN A 73 14.61 -64.94 -41.78
N ARG A 74 14.74 -63.90 -42.63
CA ARG A 74 13.85 -62.73 -42.52
C ARG A 74 13.42 -62.21 -43.89
N ARG A 75 12.67 -63.04 -44.61
CA ARG A 75 11.85 -62.62 -45.76
C ARG A 75 10.58 -63.45 -45.76
N GLN A 76 9.55 -62.92 -45.09
CA GLN A 76 8.12 -63.12 -45.36
C GLN A 76 7.33 -62.59 -44.15
N ASN A 77 7.11 -61.27 -44.11
CA ASN A 77 5.82 -60.68 -43.75
C ASN A 77 5.87 -59.14 -43.88
N ASP A 78 5.92 -58.65 -45.12
CA ASP A 78 5.76 -57.22 -45.44
C ASP A 78 4.39 -56.95 -46.08
N ASN A 79 3.31 -57.61 -45.63
CA ASN A 79 1.98 -57.40 -46.21
C ASN A 79 0.79 -57.68 -45.25
N GLN A 80 0.81 -57.07 -44.06
CA GLN A 80 -0.32 -56.87 -43.14
C GLN A 80 0.08 -55.71 -42.21
N GLU A 81 -0.54 -54.53 -42.11
CA GLU A 81 -1.79 -53.95 -42.58
C GLU A 81 -1.63 -52.41 -42.69
N PRO A 82 -2.08 -51.73 -43.76
CA PRO A 82 -2.21 -50.27 -43.77
C PRO A 82 -3.48 -49.76 -43.07
N LYS A 83 -4.34 -50.63 -42.53
CA LYS A 83 -5.67 -50.27 -41.98
C LYS A 83 -5.69 -50.03 -40.46
N GLN A 84 -4.77 -50.60 -39.67
CA GLN A 84 -4.68 -50.32 -38.22
C GLN A 84 -4.07 -48.94 -37.92
N ASN A 85 -3.25 -48.42 -38.85
CA ASN A 85 -2.55 -47.14 -38.70
C ASN A 85 -3.46 -45.90 -38.82
N GLU A 86 -4.63 -45.99 -39.48
CA GLU A 86 -5.58 -44.86 -39.57
C GLU A 86 -6.47 -44.76 -38.33
N ALA A 87 -7.02 -45.88 -37.87
CA ALA A 87 -7.82 -45.92 -36.64
C ALA A 87 -6.99 -45.50 -35.41
N GLU A 88 -5.73 -45.91 -35.32
CA GLU A 88 -4.84 -45.49 -34.22
C GLU A 88 -4.48 -43.99 -34.29
N LYS A 89 -4.33 -43.43 -35.50
CA LYS A 89 -4.14 -41.98 -35.70
C LYS A 89 -5.38 -41.17 -35.31
N GLU A 90 -6.58 -41.66 -35.59
CA GLU A 90 -7.82 -41.02 -35.15
C GLU A 90 -7.95 -41.04 -33.62
N ILE A 91 -7.66 -42.18 -32.97
CA ILE A 91 -7.65 -42.29 -31.51
C ILE A 91 -6.60 -41.35 -30.88
N ILE A 92 -5.41 -41.24 -31.47
CA ILE A 92 -4.36 -40.31 -31.00
C ILE A 92 -4.81 -38.85 -31.19
N LYS A 93 -5.46 -38.53 -32.30
CA LYS A 93 -5.99 -37.19 -32.56
C LYS A 93 -7.07 -36.82 -31.55
N GLU A 94 -8.02 -37.71 -31.30
CA GLU A 94 -9.06 -37.52 -30.29
C GLU A 94 -8.47 -37.34 -28.89
N LYS A 95 -7.52 -38.20 -28.47
CA LYS A 95 -6.82 -38.04 -27.19
C LYS A 95 -6.06 -36.73 -27.09
N LYS A 96 -5.44 -36.25 -28.17
CA LYS A 96 -4.74 -34.95 -28.19
C LYS A 96 -5.71 -33.79 -28.00
N GLU A 97 -6.88 -33.83 -28.63
CA GLU A 97 -7.91 -32.78 -28.43
C GLU A 97 -8.46 -32.81 -27.00
N VAL A 98 -8.74 -33.99 -26.44
CA VAL A 98 -9.18 -34.13 -25.04
C VAL A 98 -8.13 -33.59 -24.06
N ILE A 99 -6.85 -33.88 -24.29
CA ILE A 99 -5.76 -33.38 -23.43
C ILE A 99 -5.63 -31.86 -23.57
N ARG A 100 -5.75 -31.29 -24.77
CA ARG A 100 -5.74 -29.83 -24.98
C ARG A 100 -6.89 -29.16 -24.24
N GLU A 101 -8.10 -29.67 -24.39
CA GLU A 101 -9.29 -29.16 -23.71
C GLU A 101 -9.12 -29.20 -22.18
N GLN A 102 -8.53 -30.27 -21.64
CA GLN A 102 -8.21 -30.38 -20.21
C GLN A 102 -7.14 -29.37 -19.76
N ILE A 103 -6.11 -29.12 -20.58
CA ILE A 103 -5.09 -28.11 -20.30
C ILE A 103 -5.72 -26.72 -20.28
N ASP A 104 -6.49 -26.38 -21.31
CA ASP A 104 -7.13 -25.07 -21.44
C ASP A 104 -8.13 -24.83 -20.29
N THR A 105 -8.92 -25.85 -19.94
CA THR A 105 -9.84 -25.79 -18.79
C THR A 105 -9.10 -25.56 -17.48
N LYS A 106 -7.99 -26.28 -17.24
CA LYS A 106 -7.18 -26.10 -16.02
C LYS A 106 -6.49 -24.74 -15.99
N GLN A 107 -5.96 -24.27 -17.12
CA GLN A 107 -5.35 -22.95 -17.22
C GLN A 107 -6.37 -21.85 -16.92
N SER A 108 -7.57 -21.94 -17.51
CA SER A 108 -8.65 -21.00 -17.25
C SER A 108 -9.06 -20.99 -15.77
N ALA A 109 -9.23 -22.17 -15.15
CA ALA A 109 -9.57 -22.28 -13.74
C ALA A 109 -8.48 -21.69 -12.82
N ILE A 110 -7.20 -21.92 -13.14
CA ILE A 110 -6.07 -21.34 -12.40
C ILE A 110 -6.06 -19.81 -12.56
N THR A 111 -6.25 -19.29 -13.78
CA THR A 111 -6.30 -17.84 -14.02
C THR A 111 -7.46 -17.21 -13.26
N GLU A 112 -8.63 -17.84 -13.24
CA GLU A 112 -9.79 -17.37 -12.47
C GLU A 112 -9.50 -17.33 -10.96
N ASP A 113 -8.95 -18.40 -10.39
CA ASP A 113 -8.60 -18.46 -8.97
C ASP A 113 -7.56 -17.40 -8.59
N LEU A 114 -6.50 -17.25 -9.40
CA LEU A 114 -5.48 -16.23 -9.19
C LEU A 114 -6.04 -14.82 -9.26
N ASN A 115 -6.93 -14.55 -10.22
CA ASN A 115 -7.60 -13.25 -10.33
C ASN A 115 -8.50 -12.97 -9.12
N ASN A 116 -9.30 -13.95 -8.70
CA ASN A 116 -10.16 -13.84 -7.52
C ASN A 116 -9.35 -13.58 -6.24
N LYS A 117 -8.26 -14.33 -6.04
CA LYS A 117 -7.36 -14.15 -4.90
C LYS A 117 -6.67 -12.79 -4.91
N THR A 118 -6.21 -12.34 -6.09
CA THR A 118 -5.57 -11.02 -6.26
C THR A 118 -6.55 -9.90 -5.95
N ASN A 119 -7.78 -10.00 -6.47
CA ASN A 119 -8.84 -9.02 -6.21
C ASN A 119 -9.19 -8.95 -4.72
N ARG A 120 -9.32 -10.09 -4.04
CA ARG A 120 -9.60 -10.13 -2.61
C ARG A 120 -8.49 -9.47 -1.79
N LEU A 121 -7.23 -9.83 -2.05
CA LEU A 121 -6.08 -9.23 -1.36
C LEU A 121 -5.99 -7.72 -1.60
N CYS A 122 -6.31 -7.27 -2.82
CA CYS A 122 -6.35 -5.86 -3.10
C CYS A 122 -7.46 -5.16 -2.30
N GLN A 123 -8.68 -5.72 -2.28
CA GLN A 123 -9.80 -5.17 -1.52
C GLN A 123 -9.47 -5.08 -0.02
N GLU A 124 -8.92 -6.14 0.59
CA GLU A 124 -8.49 -6.14 1.99
C GLU A 124 -7.45 -5.03 2.27
N ARG A 125 -6.48 -4.85 1.36
CA ARG A 125 -5.48 -3.79 1.45
C ARG A 125 -6.11 -2.41 1.30
N SER A 126 -7.05 -2.25 0.38
CA SER A 126 -7.80 -1.01 0.14
C SER A 126 -8.55 -0.58 1.39
N GLU A 127 -9.31 -1.48 2.00
CA GLU A 127 -10.04 -1.22 3.25
C GLU A 127 -9.10 -0.80 4.37
N ARG A 128 -7.96 -1.49 4.51
CA ARG A 128 -6.95 -1.14 5.53
C ARG A 128 -6.37 0.25 5.31
N ILE A 129 -5.94 0.58 4.09
CA ILE A 129 -5.34 1.88 3.76
C ILE A 129 -6.39 2.99 3.92
N ASN A 130 -7.59 2.79 3.40
CA ASN A 130 -8.69 3.75 3.53
C ASN A 130 -9.10 3.95 4.99
N GLY A 131 -9.07 2.90 5.81
CA GLY A 131 -9.26 2.99 7.26
C GLY A 131 -8.18 3.84 7.93
N LEU A 132 -6.92 3.72 7.52
CA LEU A 132 -5.82 4.57 8.01
C LEU A 132 -5.97 6.02 7.56
N LEU A 133 -6.30 6.27 6.29
CA LEU A 133 -6.58 7.60 5.76
C LEU A 133 -7.69 8.29 6.53
N ARG A 134 -8.84 7.64 6.73
CA ARG A 134 -9.97 8.18 7.49
C ARG A 134 -9.59 8.53 8.93
N ARG A 135 -8.82 7.68 9.62
CA ARG A 135 -8.33 7.97 10.97
C ARG A 135 -7.39 9.17 10.97
N SER A 136 -6.45 9.23 10.01
CA SER A 136 -5.52 10.33 9.85
C SER A 136 -6.22 11.66 9.59
N THR A 137 -7.17 11.71 8.65
CA THR A 137 -7.91 12.93 8.29
C THR A 137 -8.83 13.37 9.42
N THR A 138 -9.50 12.42 10.11
CA THR A 138 -10.30 12.72 11.30
C THR A 138 -9.45 13.37 12.40
N GLN A 139 -8.29 12.77 12.70
CA GLN A 139 -7.40 13.30 13.72
C GLN A 139 -6.78 14.65 13.29
N GLY A 140 -6.40 14.78 12.03
CA GLY A 140 -5.91 16.04 11.47
C GLY A 140 -6.95 17.15 11.54
N GLY A 141 -8.21 16.87 11.23
CA GLY A 141 -9.32 17.81 11.37
C GLY A 141 -9.55 18.25 12.83
N LYS A 142 -9.44 17.33 13.79
CA LYS A 142 -9.46 17.68 15.23
C LYS A 142 -8.30 18.60 15.61
N ASN A 143 -7.09 18.31 15.11
CA ASN A 143 -5.91 19.13 15.36
C ASN A 143 -6.03 20.53 14.73
N LEU A 144 -6.51 20.62 13.48
CA LEU A 144 -6.78 21.88 12.81
C LEU A 144 -7.72 22.76 13.62
N LYS A 145 -8.87 22.21 14.06
CA LYS A 145 -9.84 22.94 14.90
C LYS A 145 -9.22 23.47 16.20
N LYS A 146 -8.34 22.69 16.84
CA LYS A 146 -7.61 23.15 18.04
C LYS A 146 -6.69 24.32 17.71
N LEU A 147 -5.92 24.24 16.63
CA LEU A 147 -5.01 25.30 16.20
C LEU A 147 -5.78 26.59 15.83
N GLN A 148 -6.89 26.48 15.10
CA GLN A 148 -7.76 27.60 14.75
C GLN A 148 -8.34 28.28 15.99
N ARG A 149 -8.72 27.50 17.01
CA ARG A 149 -9.17 28.06 18.30
C ARG A 149 -8.06 28.87 18.98
N ILE A 150 -6.84 28.33 19.04
CA ILE A 150 -5.68 29.01 19.62
C ILE A 150 -5.37 30.30 18.85
N GLU A 151 -5.36 30.26 17.51
CA GLU A 151 -5.19 31.44 16.67
C GLU A 151 -6.26 32.51 16.95
N GLY A 152 -7.53 32.11 17.07
CA GLY A 152 -8.64 33.01 17.39
C GLY A 152 -8.46 33.70 18.75
N GLU A 153 -8.07 32.95 19.77
CA GLU A 153 -7.80 33.47 21.12
C GLU A 153 -6.59 34.43 21.12
N LEU A 154 -5.51 34.09 20.41
CA LEU A 154 -4.32 34.95 20.29
C LEU A 154 -4.62 36.25 19.57
N ARG A 155 -5.33 36.19 18.44
CA ARG A 155 -5.75 37.39 17.71
C ARG A 155 -6.66 38.28 18.54
N LYS A 156 -7.55 37.68 19.33
CA LYS A 156 -8.42 38.42 20.25
C LYS A 156 -7.57 39.15 21.29
N PHE A 157 -6.62 38.46 21.92
CA PHE A 157 -5.71 39.05 22.91
C PHE A 157 -4.91 40.23 22.33
N VAL A 158 -4.28 40.04 21.16
CA VAL A 158 -3.50 41.10 20.49
C VAL A 158 -4.34 42.35 20.21
N ARG A 159 -5.58 42.18 19.76
CA ARG A 159 -6.52 43.29 19.54
C ARG A 159 -6.92 43.99 20.84
N GLU A 160 -7.30 43.24 21.87
CA GLU A 160 -7.73 43.79 23.17
C GLU A 160 -6.59 44.56 23.87
N LYS A 161 -5.36 44.10 23.68
CA LYS A 161 -4.15 44.73 24.21
C LYS A 161 -3.56 45.82 23.31
N GLN A 162 -4.16 46.06 22.15
CA GLN A 162 -3.68 47.01 21.15
C GLN A 162 -2.18 46.78 20.80
N LEU A 163 -1.75 45.51 20.81
CA LEU A 163 -0.36 45.18 20.47
C LEU A 163 -0.18 45.33 18.97
N ALA A 164 0.79 46.14 18.59
CA ALA A 164 1.14 46.39 17.20
C ALA A 164 2.65 46.34 17.04
N SER A 165 3.13 45.44 16.20
CA SER A 165 4.50 45.43 15.71
C SER A 165 4.52 44.94 14.27
N GLN A 166 5.56 45.30 13.53
CA GLN A 166 5.75 44.81 12.16
C GLN A 166 5.86 43.29 12.13
N GLU A 167 6.58 42.71 13.10
CA GLU A 167 6.72 41.26 13.27
C GLU A 167 5.38 40.55 13.49
N LEU A 168 4.50 41.09 14.34
CA LEU A 168 3.16 40.53 14.56
C LEU A 168 2.31 40.58 13.29
N THR A 169 2.41 41.63 12.49
CA THR A 169 1.70 41.71 11.20
C THR A 169 2.18 40.62 10.23
N VAL A 170 3.49 40.43 10.12
CA VAL A 170 4.09 39.40 9.25
C VAL A 170 3.67 38.01 9.70
N LEU A 171 3.88 37.66 10.97
CA LEU A 171 3.51 36.35 11.49
C LEU A 171 2.00 36.09 11.40
N ASN A 172 1.16 37.12 11.54
CA ASN A 172 -0.29 36.98 11.34
C ASN A 172 -0.65 36.63 9.89
N SER A 173 0.08 37.17 8.91
CA SER A 173 -0.11 36.80 7.49
C SER A 173 0.37 35.37 7.21
N GLU A 174 1.53 34.97 7.74
CA GLU A 174 2.05 33.61 7.63
C GLU A 174 1.10 32.59 8.29
N MET A 175 0.52 32.89 9.45
CA MET A 175 -0.48 32.02 10.09
C MET A 175 -1.66 31.74 9.16
N LYS A 176 -2.20 32.76 8.47
CA LYS A 176 -3.31 32.58 7.52
C LYS A 176 -2.93 31.73 6.32
N GLU A 177 -1.71 31.93 5.81
CA GLU A 177 -1.21 31.14 4.69
C GLU A 177 -1.08 29.66 5.07
N LYS A 178 -0.47 29.38 6.23
CA LYS A 178 -0.30 28.01 6.72
C LYS A 178 -1.60 27.34 7.15
N GLU A 179 -2.57 28.11 7.67
CA GLU A 179 -3.93 27.62 7.90
C GLU A 179 -4.55 27.12 6.59
N ARG A 180 -4.53 27.93 5.52
CA ARG A 180 -5.06 27.53 4.21
C ARG A 180 -4.35 26.30 3.64
N ALA A 181 -3.03 26.25 3.76
CA ALA A 181 -2.25 25.08 3.32
C ALA A 181 -2.64 23.81 4.10
N ALA A 182 -2.89 23.92 5.41
CA ALA A 182 -3.34 22.80 6.24
C ALA A 182 -4.76 22.34 5.89
N VAL A 183 -5.67 23.28 5.59
CA VAL A 183 -7.03 22.97 5.11
C VAL A 183 -6.95 22.23 3.78
N ALA A 184 -6.23 22.78 2.79
CA ALA A 184 -6.10 22.18 1.47
C ALA A 184 -5.46 20.78 1.54
N ALA A 185 -4.42 20.59 2.35
CA ALA A 185 -3.80 19.27 2.52
C ALA A 185 -4.75 18.24 3.17
N LEU A 186 -5.63 18.67 4.08
CA LEU A 186 -6.65 17.82 4.67
C LEU A 186 -7.74 17.42 3.66
N GLU A 187 -8.11 18.33 2.77
CA GLU A 187 -9.06 18.07 1.67
C GLU A 187 -8.46 17.07 0.68
N VAL A 188 -7.23 17.31 0.22
CA VAL A 188 -6.50 16.38 -0.68
C VAL A 188 -6.40 14.99 -0.06
N ALA A 189 -6.08 14.87 1.24
CA ALA A 189 -6.00 13.58 1.91
C ALA A 189 -7.36 12.87 2.06
N GLN A 190 -8.48 13.61 2.10
CA GLN A 190 -9.83 13.04 2.09
C GLN A 190 -10.26 12.58 0.69
N GLU A 191 -9.83 13.31 -0.34
CA GLU A 191 -10.16 13.07 -1.75
C GLU A 191 -9.23 12.05 -2.44
N THR A 192 -8.21 11.56 -1.74
CA THR A 192 -7.26 10.56 -2.26
C THR A 192 -7.45 9.20 -1.57
N PRO A 193 -8.59 8.51 -1.79
CA PRO A 193 -8.74 7.14 -1.31
C PRO A 193 -7.86 6.19 -2.12
N PHE A 194 -7.48 5.09 -1.49
CA PHE A 194 -6.86 3.97 -2.18
C PHE A 194 -7.91 3.20 -2.97
N ASP A 195 -7.69 3.08 -4.28
CA ASP A 195 -8.53 2.31 -5.19
C ASP A 195 -7.70 1.30 -5.98
N CYS A 196 -8.07 0.03 -5.83
CA CYS A 196 -7.45 -1.11 -6.50
C CYS A 196 -7.45 -1.02 -8.03
N ALA A 197 -8.48 -0.40 -8.62
CA ALA A 197 -8.60 -0.33 -10.07
C ALA A 197 -7.60 0.65 -10.70
N THR A 198 -7.07 1.59 -9.92
CA THR A 198 -6.25 2.71 -10.42
C THR A 198 -4.82 2.71 -9.88
N GLN A 199 -4.42 1.66 -9.14
CA GLN A 199 -3.07 1.57 -8.60
C GLN A 199 -2.03 1.23 -9.66
N ASP A 200 -0.90 1.90 -9.56
CA ASP A 200 0.32 1.51 -10.22
C ASP A 200 0.95 0.33 -9.46
N ALA A 201 1.10 -0.82 -10.13
CA ALA A 201 1.71 -2.00 -9.57
C ALA A 201 3.17 -1.77 -9.12
N SER A 202 3.87 -0.81 -9.72
CA SER A 202 5.25 -0.48 -9.38
C SER A 202 5.38 0.36 -8.10
N ASN A 203 4.34 1.08 -7.69
CA ASN A 203 4.38 1.93 -6.49
C ASN A 203 3.02 2.07 -5.80
N VAL A 204 2.53 0.93 -5.33
CA VAL A 204 1.24 0.82 -4.63
C VAL A 204 1.20 1.73 -3.41
N GLY A 205 0.22 2.62 -3.34
CA GLY A 205 -0.01 3.48 -2.18
C GLY A 205 0.83 4.78 -2.15
N ALA A 206 1.55 5.11 -3.24
CA ALA A 206 2.41 6.29 -3.28
C ALA A 206 1.66 7.60 -3.07
N ARG A 207 0.49 7.73 -3.70
CA ARG A 207 -0.34 8.94 -3.68
C ARG A 207 -0.89 9.18 -2.28
N GLU A 208 -1.36 8.13 -1.64
CA GLU A 208 -1.97 8.10 -0.32
C GLU A 208 -0.91 8.41 0.75
N ARG A 209 0.29 7.82 0.65
CA ARG A 209 1.42 8.15 1.52
C ARG A 209 1.82 9.62 1.38
N THR A 210 1.90 10.12 0.15
CA THR A 210 2.21 11.54 -0.12
C THR A 210 1.14 12.45 0.47
N ALA A 211 -0.14 12.13 0.31
CA ALA A 211 -1.25 12.91 0.87
C ALA A 211 -1.21 12.94 2.41
N MET A 212 -0.96 11.79 3.05
CA MET A 212 -0.80 11.74 4.52
C MET A 212 0.40 12.57 4.99
N PHE A 213 1.55 12.45 4.31
CA PHE A 213 2.75 13.20 4.66
C PHE A 213 2.53 14.71 4.52
N LEU A 214 1.91 15.13 3.43
CA LEU A 214 1.57 16.54 3.18
C LEU A 214 0.64 17.07 4.28
N GLN A 215 -0.42 16.31 4.62
CA GLN A 215 -1.34 16.64 5.70
C GLN A 215 -0.62 16.84 7.04
N GLN A 216 0.29 15.94 7.40
CA GLN A 216 1.05 16.04 8.66
C GLN A 216 2.00 17.24 8.67
N THR A 217 2.66 17.49 7.53
CA THR A 217 3.66 18.55 7.39
C THR A 217 3.01 19.93 7.46
N THR A 218 1.91 20.16 6.75
CA THR A 218 1.22 21.46 6.76
C THR A 218 0.60 21.78 8.12
N LEU A 219 0.03 20.79 8.83
CA LEU A 219 -0.45 20.97 10.21
C LEU A 219 0.69 21.29 11.17
N ARG A 220 1.88 20.71 10.97
CA ARG A 220 3.08 21.01 11.75
C ARG A 220 3.54 22.44 11.52
N GLU A 221 3.67 22.85 10.25
CA GLU A 221 4.05 24.22 9.89
C GLU A 221 3.08 25.25 10.45
N TYR A 222 1.77 24.99 10.36
CA TYR A 222 0.74 25.85 10.93
C TYR A 222 0.87 25.99 12.45
N ARG A 223 1.08 24.88 13.16
CA ARG A 223 1.36 24.90 14.60
C ARG A 223 2.63 25.70 14.91
N ASP A 224 3.68 25.55 14.12
CA ASP A 224 4.98 26.17 14.40
C ASP A 224 4.94 27.69 14.16
N VAL A 225 4.17 28.18 13.18
CA VAL A 225 3.93 29.62 13.04
C VAL A 225 3.04 30.18 14.16
N ILE A 226 2.05 29.44 14.67
CA ILE A 226 1.30 29.82 15.88
C ILE A 226 2.26 29.98 17.07
N LYS A 227 3.18 29.03 17.27
CA LYS A 227 4.18 29.14 18.36
C LYS A 227 5.07 30.37 18.22
N ARG A 228 5.54 30.68 17.01
CA ARG A 228 6.29 31.91 16.74
C ARG A 228 5.47 33.15 17.04
N TYR A 229 4.19 33.17 16.65
CA TYR A 229 3.27 34.27 16.96
C TYR A 229 3.10 34.46 18.47
N VAL A 230 2.87 33.38 19.23
CA VAL A 230 2.80 33.41 20.71
C VAL A 230 4.07 34.02 21.30
N TRP A 231 5.24 33.60 20.81
CA TRP A 231 6.52 34.10 21.29
C TRP A 231 6.68 35.61 21.00
N ALA A 232 6.36 36.07 19.79
CA ALA A 232 6.40 37.49 19.44
C ALA A 232 5.43 38.33 20.29
N VAL A 233 4.22 37.83 20.55
CA VAL A 233 3.26 38.47 21.46
C VAL A 233 3.86 38.61 22.85
N LYS A 234 4.52 37.57 23.36
CA LYS A 234 5.18 37.60 24.67
C LYS A 234 6.32 38.62 24.76
N GLN A 235 7.07 38.84 23.68
CA GLN A 235 8.13 39.86 23.65
C GLN A 235 7.57 41.29 23.57
N THR A 236 6.31 41.45 23.13
CA THR A 236 5.67 42.76 22.95
C THR A 236 4.93 43.23 24.21
N VAL A 237 4.59 42.30 25.12
CA VAL A 237 3.92 42.56 26.41
C VAL A 237 4.95 42.84 27.50
#